data_AF-A0A2Z6R521-F1
#
_entry.id   AF-A0A2Z6R521-F1
#
_cell.length_a   1.000
_cell.length_b   1.000
_cell.length_c   1.000
_cell.angle_alpha   90.00
_cell.angle_beta   90.00
_cell.angle_gamma   90.00
#
_symmetry.space_group_name_H-M   'P 1'
#
loop_
_entity.id
_entity.type
_entity.pdbx_description
1 polymer ?
#
loop_
_entity_poly.entity_id
_entity_poly.type
_entity_poly.pdbx_seq_one_letter_code
_entity_poly.pdbx_strand_id
1 'polypeptide(L)'
;MASRNAIILAAAMSEVSSNTVITHQDYITRKLGNVRYQEMDTNALHQSHLVGGPVPNNIQNLNIQQQNLTNNNNNNDNNNNEITISIKPLSGKAFKIKVKPTDTIYQVKQKIQDEQGILPEVQRLLFQGNLLENGRSLTSCDIQDNTEVFLVLRQRGGDDIYFIHSDHLDPQYDYDFTGVRDIGKTFMRGPFEYKRPCGWNRIALNVLNKYGENVWLGVGGIRRNGISSCQNEWPVSYHGTSRHNNNTIADDGFNYGRNRNFNFTHGIYSTPDINVALKYATRFVHEGNNYVVLFQNRVNPINLQRITNEESGGNGEYWISRNGGDVRSYGICIKKI
;
A
#
# COMPACT_ATOMS: atom_id res chain seq x y z
N MET A 1 -2.38 13.03 27.85
CA MET A 1 -2.51 11.56 27.69
C MET A 1 -2.84 11.30 26.22
N ALA A 2 -2.27 10.26 25.60
CA ALA A 2 -2.58 9.94 24.20
C ALA A 2 -4.08 9.64 24.04
N SER A 3 -4.66 9.95 22.88
CA SER A 3 -6.05 9.59 22.59
C SER A 3 -6.19 8.07 22.49
N ARG A 4 -7.39 7.55 22.80
CA ARG A 4 -7.69 6.11 22.63
C ARG A 4 -7.39 5.62 21.21
N ASN A 5 -7.70 6.43 20.20
CA ASN A 5 -7.40 6.14 18.80
C ASN A 5 -5.90 6.04 18.54
N ALA A 6 -5.09 6.95 19.08
CA ALA A 6 -3.64 6.88 18.91
C ALA A 6 -3.03 5.63 19.57
N ILE A 7 -3.50 5.25 20.76
CA ILE A 7 -3.02 4.07 21.50
C ILE A 7 -3.34 2.79 20.74
N ILE A 8 -4.61 2.61 20.33
CA ILE A 8 -5.00 1.41 19.61
C ILE A 8 -4.36 1.33 18.21
N LEU A 9 -4.13 2.48 17.57
CA LEU A 9 -3.39 2.55 16.32
C LEU A 9 -1.94 2.08 16.50
N ALA A 10 -1.25 2.55 17.55
CA ALA A 10 0.12 2.12 17.83
C ALA A 10 0.20 0.60 18.06
N ALA A 11 -0.75 0.03 18.79
CA ALA A 11 -0.85 -1.44 18.95
C ALA A 11 -1.08 -2.14 17.59
N ALA A 12 -2.00 -1.64 16.77
CA ALA A 12 -2.28 -2.21 15.45
C ALA A 12 -1.05 -2.15 14.52
N MET A 13 -0.36 -1.02 14.48
CA MET A 13 0.84 -0.85 13.62
C MET A 13 2.03 -1.64 14.15
N SER A 14 2.08 -1.91 15.45
CA SER A 14 3.09 -2.81 16.01
C SER A 14 2.93 -4.22 15.43
N GLU A 15 1.70 -4.72 15.41
CA GLU A 15 1.40 -6.03 14.83
C GLU A 15 1.65 -6.06 13.32
N VAL A 16 1.11 -5.09 12.58
CA VAL A 16 1.25 -5.03 11.11
C VAL A 16 2.72 -4.96 10.70
N SER A 17 3.52 -4.11 11.34
CA SER A 17 4.92 -3.93 10.97
C SER A 17 5.86 -4.96 11.62
N SER A 18 5.38 -5.72 12.61
CA SER A 18 6.22 -6.54 13.50
C SER A 18 7.34 -5.74 14.17
N ASN A 19 7.11 -4.45 14.47
CA ASN A 19 8.03 -3.59 15.24
C ASN A 19 7.32 -3.05 16.47
N THR A 20 8.06 -2.62 17.49
CA THR A 20 7.46 -1.89 18.62
C THR A 20 7.07 -0.50 18.16
N VAL A 21 5.77 -0.18 18.13
CA VAL A 21 5.24 1.15 17.80
C VAL A 21 4.55 1.76 19.00
N ILE A 22 4.90 3.00 19.32
CA ILE A 22 4.28 3.81 20.39
C ILE A 22 3.62 5.07 19.84
N THR A 23 2.83 5.73 20.68
CA THR A 23 2.21 7.01 20.30
C THR A 23 3.22 8.15 20.28
N HIS A 24 2.95 9.23 19.52
CA HIS A 24 3.79 10.44 19.58
C HIS A 24 3.91 10.99 21.00
N GLN A 25 2.83 10.95 21.78
CA GLN A 25 2.82 11.41 23.16
C GLN A 25 3.70 10.55 24.08
N ASP A 26 3.70 9.23 23.90
CA ASP A 26 4.59 8.33 24.64
C ASP A 26 6.05 8.60 24.28
N TYR A 27 6.37 8.84 23.01
CA TYR A 27 7.72 9.24 22.60
C TYR A 27 8.18 10.53 23.29
N ILE A 28 7.32 11.55 23.37
CA ILE A 28 7.62 12.82 24.05
C ILE A 28 7.83 12.61 25.56
N THR A 29 7.07 11.72 26.19
CA THR A 29 7.01 11.59 27.66
C THR A 29 7.88 10.49 28.26
N ARG A 30 8.21 9.46 27.48
CA ARG A 30 8.91 8.25 27.93
C ARG A 30 10.23 8.04 27.19
N LYS A 31 11.05 9.08 27.03
CA LYS A 31 12.41 8.92 26.49
C LYS A 31 13.23 8.03 27.43
N LEU A 32 13.20 6.71 27.20
CA LEU A 32 13.99 5.71 27.91
C LEU A 32 15.42 5.76 27.34
N GLY A 33 16.44 5.65 28.20
CA GLY A 33 17.85 5.66 27.79
C GLY A 33 18.19 4.51 26.84
N ASN A 34 19.34 4.58 26.14
CA ASN A 34 19.87 3.59 25.18
C ASN A 34 18.88 2.92 24.19
N VAL A 35 17.70 3.49 23.98
CA VAL A 35 16.71 3.07 22.97
C VAL A 35 16.80 4.02 21.78
N ARG A 36 16.82 3.47 20.58
CA ARG A 36 16.77 4.27 19.36
C ARG A 36 15.32 4.47 18.94
N TYR A 37 14.88 5.72 18.92
CA TYR A 37 13.54 6.09 18.49
C TYR A 37 13.54 6.50 17.02
N GLN A 38 12.59 5.99 16.25
CA GLN A 38 12.46 6.28 14.83
C GLN A 38 11.02 6.69 14.50
N GLU A 39 10.87 7.74 13.70
CA GLU A 39 9.56 8.11 13.19
C GLU A 39 9.10 7.08 12.16
N MET A 40 7.89 6.55 12.33
CA MET A 40 7.26 5.64 11.39
C MET A 40 6.62 6.41 10.23
N ASP A 41 7.08 6.14 9.01
CA ASP A 41 6.43 6.65 7.81
C ASP A 41 5.22 5.76 7.47
N THR A 42 4.02 6.25 7.77
CA THR A 42 2.77 5.49 7.55
C THR A 42 2.49 5.23 6.07
N ASN A 43 2.98 6.08 5.17
CA ASN A 43 2.83 5.87 3.73
C ASN A 43 3.78 4.77 3.25
N ALA A 44 5.03 4.80 3.69
CA ALA A 44 5.98 3.72 3.41
C ALA A 44 5.49 2.38 3.97
N LEU A 45 4.94 2.38 5.19
CA LEU A 45 4.34 1.18 5.77
C LEU A 45 3.19 0.67 4.92
N HIS A 46 2.25 1.53 4.52
CA HIS A 46 1.16 1.14 3.63
C HIS A 46 1.67 0.58 2.29
N GLN A 47 2.57 1.30 1.59
CA GLN A 47 3.12 0.87 0.30
C GLN A 47 3.85 -0.47 0.41
N SER A 48 4.49 -0.74 1.56
CA SER A 48 5.14 -2.03 1.80
C SER A 48 4.16 -3.19 2.06
N HIS A 49 2.90 -2.90 2.38
CA HIS A 49 1.85 -3.88 2.65
C HIS A 49 0.81 -3.98 1.54
N LEU A 50 0.90 -3.15 0.50
CA LEU A 50 0.13 -3.38 -0.73
C LEU A 50 0.57 -4.71 -1.30
N VAL A 51 -0.36 -5.66 -1.43
CA VAL A 51 -0.07 -6.97 -2.01
C VAL A 51 -0.52 -6.97 -3.44
N GLY A 52 0.44 -7.06 -4.35
CA GLY A 52 0.16 -7.31 -5.75
C GLY A 52 0.31 -8.78 -6.14
N GLY A 53 -0.30 -9.14 -7.26
CA GLY A 53 -0.24 -10.48 -7.83
C GLY A 53 -0.43 -10.45 -9.36
N PRO A 54 -0.37 -11.62 -10.01
CA PRO A 54 -0.60 -11.71 -11.44
C PRO A 54 -2.01 -11.22 -11.81
N VAL A 55 -2.12 -10.61 -12.98
CA VAL A 55 -3.36 -10.06 -13.55
C VAL A 55 -3.60 -10.71 -14.90
N PRO A 56 -4.79 -11.29 -15.15
CA PRO A 56 -5.17 -11.79 -16.46
C PRO A 56 -5.27 -10.64 -17.47
N ASN A 57 -4.52 -10.73 -18.57
CA ASN A 57 -4.65 -9.78 -19.68
C ASN A 57 -5.95 -10.07 -20.46
N ASN A 58 -6.96 -9.22 -20.31
CA ASN A 58 -8.06 -9.16 -21.26
C ASN A 58 -7.59 -8.38 -22.50
N ILE A 59 -7.49 -9.04 -23.66
CA ILE A 59 -7.28 -8.34 -24.94
C ILE A 59 -8.54 -7.53 -25.25
N GLN A 60 -8.59 -6.30 -24.75
CA GLN A 60 -9.29 -5.18 -25.38
C GLN A 60 -8.40 -3.95 -25.28
N ASN A 61 -7.38 -3.94 -26.14
CA ASN A 61 -6.85 -2.73 -26.80
C ASN A 61 -6.08 -3.18 -28.05
N LEU A 62 -6.82 -3.50 -29.10
CA LEU A 62 -6.35 -3.44 -30.48
C LEU A 62 -6.08 -1.97 -30.81
N ASN A 63 -4.82 -1.54 -30.67
CA ASN A 63 -4.10 -0.63 -31.57
C ASN A 63 -2.74 -0.27 -30.95
N ILE A 64 -1.81 -1.22 -31.02
CA ILE A 64 -0.41 -0.88 -31.24
C ILE A 64 -0.16 -1.29 -32.69
N GLN A 65 -0.08 -0.30 -33.57
CA GLN A 65 0.32 -0.52 -34.95
C GLN A 65 1.67 -1.25 -34.93
N GLN A 66 1.67 -2.43 -35.54
CA GLN A 66 2.88 -3.08 -36.00
C GLN A 66 3.58 -2.11 -36.97
N GLN A 67 4.71 -1.55 -36.53
CA GLN A 67 5.81 -1.25 -37.42
C GLN A 67 7.02 -2.02 -36.92
N ASN A 68 7.06 -3.30 -37.28
CA ASN A 68 8.32 -3.98 -37.52
C ASN A 68 8.53 -3.97 -39.02
N LEU A 69 9.47 -3.15 -39.49
CA LEU A 69 10.31 -3.45 -40.63
C LEU A 69 11.65 -2.75 -40.42
N THR A 70 12.63 -3.57 -40.05
CA THR A 70 14.07 -3.48 -40.37
C THR A 70 14.81 -2.18 -40.03
N ASN A 71 15.76 -2.30 -39.10
CA ASN A 71 17.17 -2.29 -39.51
C ASN A 71 18.06 -2.98 -38.48
N ASN A 72 18.72 -4.04 -38.94
CA ASN A 72 20.01 -4.46 -38.40
C ASN A 72 20.94 -3.25 -38.44
N ASN A 73 21.41 -2.83 -37.28
CA ASN A 73 22.73 -2.24 -37.14
C ASN A 73 23.31 -2.70 -35.80
N ASN A 74 24.44 -3.39 -35.89
CA ASN A 74 25.36 -3.58 -34.80
C ASN A 74 25.63 -2.23 -34.15
N ASN A 75 25.24 -2.05 -32.89
CA ASN A 75 25.90 -1.12 -32.00
C ASN A 75 26.13 -1.84 -30.67
N ASN A 76 27.41 -2.16 -30.45
CA ASN A 76 27.98 -2.35 -29.13
C ASN A 76 27.85 -1.02 -28.35
N ASP A 77 26.67 -0.74 -27.82
CA ASP A 77 26.53 0.30 -26.80
C ASP A 77 26.44 -0.41 -25.44
N ASN A 78 27.63 -0.65 -24.88
CA ASN A 78 27.84 -0.77 -23.45
C ASN A 78 27.39 0.55 -22.78
N ASN A 79 26.09 0.78 -22.70
CA ASN A 79 25.53 1.87 -21.91
C ASN A 79 25.57 1.44 -20.44
N ASN A 80 26.78 1.54 -19.87
CA ASN A 80 27.09 1.68 -18.45
C ASN A 80 26.52 2.99 -17.88
N ASN A 81 25.32 3.42 -18.30
CA ASN A 81 24.69 4.60 -17.75
C ASN A 81 24.10 4.21 -16.40
N GLU A 82 24.83 4.53 -15.35
CA GLU A 82 24.33 4.48 -13.99
C GLU A 82 23.10 5.37 -13.87
N ILE A 83 22.02 4.80 -13.34
CA ILE A 83 20.84 5.53 -12.91
C ILE A 83 20.93 5.73 -11.40
N THR A 84 20.24 6.73 -10.89
CA THR A 84 20.13 7.02 -9.46
C THR A 84 18.75 6.65 -8.98
N ILE A 85 18.62 5.73 -8.04
CA ILE A 85 17.34 5.40 -7.41
C ILE A 85 17.29 5.92 -5.98
N SER A 86 16.09 6.24 -5.50
CA SER A 86 15.83 6.68 -4.13
C SER A 86 15.38 5.48 -3.29
N ILE A 87 16.09 5.18 -2.21
CA ILE A 87 15.73 4.13 -1.25
C ILE A 87 15.06 4.78 -0.06
N LYS A 88 13.79 4.42 0.17
CA LYS A 88 12.95 4.94 1.24
C LYS A 88 12.71 3.86 2.30
N PRO A 89 13.50 3.84 3.40
CA PRO A 89 13.21 2.95 4.51
C PRO A 89 11.86 3.26 5.19
N LEU A 90 11.27 2.27 5.88
CA LEU A 90 10.06 2.47 6.71
C LEU A 90 10.26 3.50 7.84
N SER A 91 11.50 3.67 8.27
CA SER A 91 11.95 4.71 9.16
C SER A 91 12.93 5.66 8.48
N GLY A 92 12.72 6.95 8.66
CA GLY A 92 13.73 7.96 8.32
C GLY A 92 13.66 8.51 6.90
N LYS A 93 14.77 9.16 6.52
CA LYS A 93 14.88 9.94 5.28
C LYS A 93 15.31 9.04 4.13
N ALA A 94 14.72 9.26 2.96
CA ALA A 94 15.18 8.61 1.74
C ALA A 94 16.64 8.95 1.45
N PHE A 95 17.40 7.98 0.96
CA PHE A 95 18.77 8.16 0.50
C PHE A 95 18.90 7.66 -0.95
N LYS A 96 19.85 8.21 -1.71
CA LYS A 96 20.01 7.87 -3.13
C LYS A 96 21.20 6.94 -3.31
N ILE A 97 21.07 5.97 -4.21
CA ILE A 97 22.16 5.08 -4.60
C ILE A 97 22.30 5.04 -6.12
N LYS A 98 23.53 4.90 -6.61
CA LYS A 98 23.80 4.70 -8.04
C LYS A 98 23.81 3.22 -8.38
N VAL A 99 23.07 2.86 -9.41
CA VAL A 99 22.83 1.47 -9.82
C VAL A 99 22.85 1.38 -11.34
N LYS A 100 23.12 0.20 -11.88
CA LYS A 100 22.97 -0.07 -13.30
C LYS A 100 21.57 -0.64 -13.54
N PRO A 101 20.90 -0.32 -14.66
CA PRO A 101 19.61 -0.95 -14.99
C PRO A 101 19.66 -2.48 -15.02
N THR A 102 20.84 -3.05 -15.33
CA THR A 102 21.09 -4.50 -15.33
C THR A 102 21.40 -5.09 -13.96
N ASP A 103 21.64 -4.27 -12.93
CA ASP A 103 21.88 -4.76 -11.57
C ASP A 103 20.68 -5.58 -11.11
N THR A 104 20.98 -6.76 -10.56
CA THR A 104 20.00 -7.58 -9.87
C THR A 104 19.57 -6.94 -8.55
N ILE A 105 18.39 -7.29 -8.07
CA ILE A 105 17.91 -6.84 -6.75
C ILE A 105 18.89 -7.23 -5.64
N TYR A 106 19.56 -8.38 -5.75
CA TYR A 106 20.60 -8.75 -4.79
C TYR A 106 21.78 -7.78 -4.82
N GLN A 107 22.26 -7.37 -6.00
CA GLN A 107 23.34 -6.38 -6.15
C GLN A 107 22.92 -5.00 -5.62
N VAL A 108 21.65 -4.61 -5.82
CA VAL A 108 21.09 -3.38 -5.23
C VAL A 108 21.13 -3.45 -3.70
N LYS A 109 20.78 -4.60 -3.10
CA LYS A 109 20.86 -4.80 -1.65
C LYS A 109 22.30 -4.74 -1.14
N GLN A 110 23.27 -5.25 -1.89
CA GLN A 110 24.69 -5.09 -1.53
C GLN A 110 25.10 -3.62 -1.52
N LYS A 111 24.70 -2.83 -2.51
CA LYS A 111 24.95 -1.37 -2.51
C LYS A 111 24.30 -0.67 -1.32
N ILE A 112 23.09 -1.08 -0.93
CA ILE A 112 22.46 -0.56 0.30
C ILE A 112 23.24 -0.98 1.55
N GLN A 113 23.81 -2.18 1.59
CA GLN A 113 24.69 -2.60 2.68
C GLN A 113 25.93 -1.71 2.76
N ASP A 114 26.56 -1.41 1.63
CA ASP A 114 27.75 -0.56 1.58
C ASP A 114 27.45 0.86 2.09
N GLU A 115 26.26 1.39 1.77
CA GLU A 115 25.84 2.75 2.15
C GLU A 115 25.25 2.87 3.57
N GLN A 116 24.54 1.84 4.06
CA GLN A 116 23.79 1.91 5.33
C GLN A 116 24.23 0.88 6.37
N GLY A 117 25.13 -0.05 6.03
CA GLY A 117 25.56 -1.14 6.92
C GLY A 117 24.52 -2.25 7.14
N ILE A 118 23.44 -2.27 6.36
CA ILE A 118 22.32 -3.19 6.54
C ILE A 118 22.57 -4.46 5.71
N LEU A 119 22.60 -5.63 6.34
CA LEU A 119 22.89 -6.89 5.64
C LEU A 119 21.81 -7.26 4.59
N PRO A 120 22.16 -7.71 3.37
CA PRO A 120 21.21 -8.01 2.29
C PRO A 120 20.11 -8.99 2.66
N GLU A 121 20.39 -9.98 3.51
CA GLU A 121 19.42 -10.98 3.94
C GLU A 121 18.31 -10.42 4.83
N VAL A 122 18.55 -9.29 5.49
CA VAL A 122 17.52 -8.58 6.26
C VAL A 122 16.81 -7.53 5.42
N GLN A 123 17.27 -7.21 4.21
CA GLN A 123 16.62 -6.23 3.35
C GLN A 123 15.46 -6.84 2.54
N ARG A 124 14.30 -6.19 2.60
CA ARG A 124 13.17 -6.38 1.69
C ARG A 124 12.96 -5.09 0.92
N LEU A 125 13.21 -5.13 -0.38
CA LEU A 125 12.97 -4.00 -1.26
C LEU A 125 11.59 -4.14 -1.87
N LEU A 126 10.79 -3.08 -1.84
CA LEU A 126 9.46 -3.07 -2.44
C LEU A 126 9.33 -1.93 -3.43
N PHE A 127 8.72 -2.21 -4.58
CA PHE A 127 8.42 -1.20 -5.58
C PHE A 127 7.03 -1.45 -6.13
N GLN A 128 6.19 -0.40 -6.16
CA GLN A 128 4.79 -0.49 -6.61
C GLN A 128 3.99 -1.61 -5.91
N GLY A 129 4.19 -1.83 -4.62
CA GLY A 129 3.56 -2.92 -3.85
C GLY A 129 4.22 -4.30 -4.03
N ASN A 130 5.31 -4.39 -4.77
CA ASN A 130 5.91 -5.69 -5.12
C ASN A 130 7.18 -5.91 -4.33
N LEU A 131 7.23 -6.99 -3.55
CA LEU A 131 8.48 -7.46 -2.99
C LEU A 131 9.41 -7.88 -4.14
N LEU A 132 10.54 -7.20 -4.23
CA LEU A 132 11.52 -7.40 -5.28
C LEU A 132 12.36 -8.66 -4.98
N GLU A 133 12.35 -9.59 -5.93
CA GLU A 133 13.07 -10.86 -5.83
C GLU A 133 14.55 -10.70 -6.21
N ASN A 134 15.43 -11.32 -5.44
CA ASN A 134 16.89 -11.20 -5.58
C ASN A 134 17.41 -11.44 -7.02
N GLY A 135 16.77 -12.33 -7.79
CA GLY A 135 17.21 -12.71 -9.13
C GLY A 135 16.74 -11.80 -10.27
N ARG A 136 15.84 -10.84 -10.02
CA ARG A 136 15.34 -9.92 -11.05
C ARG A 136 16.30 -8.74 -11.23
N SER A 137 16.38 -8.16 -12.43
CA SER A 137 17.09 -6.90 -12.68
C SER A 137 16.20 -5.68 -12.43
N LEU A 138 16.78 -4.50 -12.22
CA LEU A 138 16.02 -3.24 -12.09
C LEU A 138 15.15 -2.97 -13.31
N THR A 139 15.68 -3.12 -14.53
CA THR A 139 14.90 -2.96 -15.77
C THR A 139 13.73 -3.93 -15.82
N SER A 140 13.92 -5.19 -15.41
CA SER A 140 12.84 -6.17 -15.42
C SER A 140 11.75 -5.87 -14.39
N CYS A 141 12.03 -5.03 -13.40
CA CYS A 141 11.10 -4.57 -12.37
C CYS A 141 10.50 -3.18 -12.69
N ASP A 142 10.74 -2.65 -13.89
CA ASP A 142 10.31 -1.31 -14.32
C ASP A 142 10.87 -0.17 -13.44
N ILE A 143 12.04 -0.37 -12.84
CA ILE A 143 12.72 0.65 -12.03
C ILE A 143 13.62 1.50 -12.92
N GLN A 144 13.34 2.79 -12.97
CA GLN A 144 14.02 3.79 -13.80
C GLN A 144 14.78 4.81 -12.94
N ASP A 145 15.50 5.72 -13.59
CA ASP A 145 16.16 6.84 -12.91
C ASP A 145 15.18 7.65 -12.06
N ASN A 146 15.61 8.02 -10.86
CA ASN A 146 14.85 8.70 -9.81
C ASN A 146 13.63 7.95 -9.25
N THR A 147 13.51 6.64 -9.52
CA THR A 147 12.46 5.81 -8.93
C THR A 147 12.65 5.66 -7.41
N GLU A 148 11.57 5.73 -6.64
CA GLU A 148 11.57 5.44 -5.21
C GLU A 148 11.26 3.95 -4.94
N VAL A 149 12.16 3.28 -4.23
CA VAL A 149 12.07 1.88 -3.80
C VAL A 149 12.02 1.85 -2.27
N PHE A 150 11.03 1.18 -1.71
CA PHE A 150 10.85 1.09 -0.27
C PHE A 150 11.75 0.01 0.33
N LEU A 151 12.44 0.30 1.44
CA LEU A 151 13.24 -0.65 2.19
C LEU A 151 12.54 -1.02 3.50
N VAL A 152 12.23 -2.30 3.66
CA VAL A 152 11.71 -2.89 4.89
C VAL A 152 12.77 -3.84 5.43
N LEU A 153 13.01 -3.79 6.74
CA LEU A 153 13.96 -4.69 7.39
C LEU A 153 13.24 -5.91 7.94
N ARG A 154 13.75 -7.11 7.65
CA ARG A 154 13.40 -8.35 8.33
C ARG A 154 14.13 -8.35 9.66
N GLN A 155 13.40 -8.37 10.77
CA GLN A 155 14.03 -8.27 12.08
C GLN A 155 15.07 -9.38 12.32
N ARG A 156 16.30 -8.97 12.63
CA ARG A 156 17.14 -9.59 13.67
C ARG A 156 17.12 -8.59 14.82
N GLY A 157 16.79 -9.06 16.02
CA GLY A 157 16.44 -8.22 17.17
C GLY A 157 17.35 -7.01 17.40
N GLY A 158 16.72 -5.89 17.77
CA GLY A 158 17.35 -4.64 18.17
C GLY A 158 16.29 -3.71 18.79
N ASP A 159 16.70 -2.90 19.76
CA ASP A 159 15.86 -2.03 20.61
C ASP A 159 15.28 -0.80 19.88
N ASP A 160 14.96 -0.91 18.59
CA ASP A 160 14.35 0.17 17.81
C ASP A 160 12.86 0.31 18.16
N ILE A 161 12.48 1.48 18.69
CA ILE A 161 11.09 1.84 18.94
C ILE A 161 10.63 2.85 17.90
N TYR A 162 9.56 2.51 17.20
CA TYR A 162 8.92 3.40 16.24
C TYR A 162 7.85 4.24 16.92
N PHE A 163 7.61 5.45 16.44
CA PHE A 163 6.45 6.24 16.85
C PHE A 163 5.75 6.86 15.64
N ILE A 164 4.43 6.98 15.73
CA ILE A 164 3.62 7.65 14.69
C ILE A 164 3.54 9.13 15.07
N HIS A 165 4.25 10.00 14.37
CA HIS A 165 4.18 11.45 14.58
C HIS A 165 2.74 11.95 14.34
N SER A 166 2.30 12.94 15.14
CA SER A 166 0.93 13.47 15.06
C SER A 166 0.59 14.06 13.70
N ASP A 167 1.58 14.59 12.98
CA ASP A 167 1.40 15.18 11.66
C ASP A 167 1.03 14.15 10.57
N HIS A 168 1.19 12.85 10.85
CA HIS A 168 0.71 11.78 9.96
C HIS A 168 -0.77 11.45 10.16
N LEU A 169 -1.40 12.00 11.19
CA LEU A 169 -2.79 11.76 11.53
C LEU A 169 -3.60 13.04 11.32
N ASP A 170 -4.89 12.88 11.03
CA ASP A 170 -5.80 14.03 10.94
C ASP A 170 -7.07 13.79 11.78
N PRO A 171 -6.95 13.85 13.13
CA PRO A 171 -8.00 13.41 14.03
C PRO A 171 -9.35 14.13 13.85
N GLN A 172 -9.38 15.31 13.22
CA GLN A 172 -10.62 16.01 12.91
C GLN A 172 -11.53 15.22 11.95
N TYR A 173 -10.96 14.30 11.17
CA TYR A 173 -11.69 13.42 10.27
C TYR A 173 -11.88 12.02 10.83
N ASP A 174 -11.35 11.68 12.01
CA ASP A 174 -11.64 10.40 12.66
C ASP A 174 -13.16 10.18 12.74
N TYR A 175 -13.60 8.94 12.56
CA TYR A 175 -15.02 8.65 12.60
C TYR A 175 -15.29 7.26 13.16
N ASP A 176 -16.11 7.20 14.20
CA ASP A 176 -16.58 5.96 14.81
C ASP A 176 -17.83 5.45 14.10
N PHE A 177 -17.68 4.43 13.26
CA PHE A 177 -18.80 3.76 12.60
C PHE A 177 -19.36 2.58 13.40
N THR A 178 -18.91 2.33 14.64
CA THR A 178 -19.32 1.12 15.40
C THR A 178 -20.83 1.04 15.61
N GLY A 179 -21.50 2.19 15.84
CA GLY A 179 -22.95 2.29 15.98
C GLY A 179 -23.71 2.65 14.69
N VAL A 180 -23.02 2.79 13.56
CA VAL A 180 -23.61 3.30 12.32
C VAL A 180 -24.20 2.17 11.47
N ARG A 181 -25.40 2.43 10.92
CA ARG A 181 -26.07 1.56 9.94
C ARG A 181 -26.56 2.39 8.76
N ASP A 182 -26.21 1.95 7.55
CA ASP A 182 -26.52 2.67 6.30
C ASP A 182 -27.79 2.14 5.64
N ILE A 183 -28.84 1.91 6.43
CA ILE A 183 -30.10 1.37 5.94
C ILE A 183 -30.74 2.37 4.99
N GLY A 184 -30.99 1.95 3.74
CA GLY A 184 -31.66 2.74 2.71
C GLY A 184 -30.86 3.95 2.19
N LYS A 185 -29.54 4.00 2.43
CA LYS A 185 -28.68 5.09 1.97
C LYS A 185 -27.51 4.55 1.15
N THR A 186 -27.36 5.08 -0.06
CA THR A 186 -26.22 4.80 -0.94
C THR A 186 -25.26 5.97 -0.88
N PHE A 187 -24.02 5.73 -0.47
CA PHE A 187 -22.97 6.74 -0.44
C PHE A 187 -22.11 6.62 -1.70
N MET A 188 -21.68 7.73 -2.28
CA MET A 188 -20.82 7.72 -3.47
C MET A 188 -19.47 8.35 -3.17
N ARG A 189 -18.41 7.79 -3.76
CA ARG A 189 -17.06 8.38 -3.77
C ARG A 189 -16.44 8.12 -5.13
N GLY A 190 -16.06 9.17 -5.84
CA GLY A 190 -15.70 9.06 -7.25
C GLY A 190 -16.85 8.47 -8.08
N PRO A 191 -16.56 7.64 -9.11
CA PRO A 191 -17.59 7.05 -9.95
C PRO A 191 -18.24 5.78 -9.35
N PHE A 192 -17.89 5.37 -8.13
CA PHE A 192 -18.37 4.12 -7.52
C PHE A 192 -19.09 4.34 -6.18
N GLU A 193 -19.93 3.37 -5.82
CA GLU A 193 -20.57 3.30 -4.50
C GLU A 193 -19.50 3.12 -3.41
N TYR A 194 -19.65 3.89 -2.34
CA TYR A 194 -18.85 3.82 -1.14
C TYR A 194 -19.59 3.05 -0.05
N LYS A 195 -19.25 1.76 0.09
CA LYS A 195 -19.64 0.97 1.25
C LYS A 195 -18.85 1.45 2.47
N ARG A 196 -19.44 2.33 3.27
CA ARG A 196 -18.81 2.86 4.49
C ARG A 196 -18.49 1.71 5.46
N PRO A 197 -17.41 1.82 6.25
CA PRO A 197 -16.96 0.73 7.11
C PRO A 197 -17.84 0.62 8.37
N CYS A 198 -19.15 0.42 8.21
CA CYS A 198 -20.12 0.29 9.29
C CYS A 198 -19.70 -0.83 10.25
N GLY A 199 -19.72 -0.54 11.55
CA GLY A 199 -19.20 -1.44 12.59
C GLY A 199 -17.70 -1.32 12.87
N TRP A 200 -16.99 -0.35 12.28
CA TRP A 200 -15.56 -0.13 12.47
C TRP A 200 -15.26 1.27 13.02
N ASN A 201 -14.16 1.44 13.73
CA ASN A 201 -13.60 2.76 14.03
C ASN A 201 -12.59 3.13 12.94
N ARG A 202 -12.71 4.32 12.34
CA ARG A 202 -11.82 4.79 11.28
C ARG A 202 -10.95 5.94 11.77
N ILE A 203 -9.65 5.72 11.75
CA ILE A 203 -8.63 6.74 12.07
C ILE A 203 -8.14 7.36 10.77
N ALA A 204 -8.11 8.70 10.70
CA ALA A 204 -7.69 9.43 9.52
C ALA A 204 -6.17 9.55 9.44
N LEU A 205 -5.64 9.31 8.24
CA LEU A 205 -4.27 9.71 7.92
C LEU A 205 -4.29 11.13 7.35
N ASN A 206 -3.33 11.95 7.76
CA ASN A 206 -3.07 13.21 7.08
C ASN A 206 -2.39 12.91 5.74
N VAL A 207 -3.07 13.26 4.66
CA VAL A 207 -2.70 12.93 3.28
C VAL A 207 -2.64 14.14 2.36
N LEU A 208 -2.85 15.34 2.90
CA LEU A 208 -2.80 16.56 2.11
C LEU A 208 -1.39 16.75 1.53
N ASN A 209 -1.33 16.96 0.22
CA ASN A 209 -0.11 17.16 -0.56
C ASN A 209 0.86 15.96 -0.54
N LYS A 210 0.48 14.81 0.02
CA LYS A 210 1.35 13.61 0.05
C LYS A 210 1.44 12.89 -1.30
N TYR A 211 0.43 13.07 -2.15
CA TYR A 211 0.32 12.35 -3.44
C TYR A 211 0.16 13.31 -4.63
N GLY A 212 0.81 14.48 -4.55
CA GLY A 212 0.62 15.59 -5.47
C GLY A 212 -0.67 16.35 -5.18
N GLU A 213 -1.38 16.74 -6.24
CA GLU A 213 -2.67 17.45 -6.14
C GLU A 213 -3.70 16.70 -5.29
N ASN A 214 -4.57 17.43 -4.58
CA ASN A 214 -5.56 16.86 -3.65
C ASN A 214 -6.93 16.56 -4.28
N VAL A 215 -7.06 16.69 -5.61
CA VAL A 215 -8.34 16.52 -6.32
C VAL A 215 -8.97 15.14 -6.10
N TRP A 216 -8.15 14.10 -5.91
CA TRP A 216 -8.58 12.72 -5.62
C TRP A 216 -9.36 12.56 -4.31
N LEU A 217 -9.22 13.50 -3.36
CA LEU A 217 -10.01 13.58 -2.13
C LEU A 217 -11.38 14.26 -2.36
N GLY A 218 -11.58 14.88 -3.52
CA GLY A 218 -12.71 15.76 -3.82
C GLY A 218 -12.59 17.15 -3.18
N VAL A 219 -11.38 17.59 -2.83
CA VAL A 219 -11.12 18.94 -2.30
C VAL A 219 -11.41 19.98 -3.39
N GLY A 220 -12.20 21.00 -3.06
CA GLY A 220 -12.63 22.05 -4.01
C GLY A 220 -13.84 21.69 -4.88
N GLY A 221 -14.38 20.47 -4.76
CA GLY A 221 -15.64 20.07 -5.39
C GLY A 221 -16.86 20.39 -4.51
N ILE A 222 -17.99 20.75 -5.11
CA ILE A 222 -19.25 20.95 -4.38
C ILE A 222 -19.83 19.58 -3.98
N ARG A 223 -19.49 19.11 -2.77
CA ARG A 223 -20.14 17.94 -2.17
C ARG A 223 -21.46 18.39 -1.53
N ARG A 224 -22.57 18.21 -2.24
CA ARG A 224 -23.89 18.68 -1.77
C ARG A 224 -24.34 17.98 -0.48
N ASN A 225 -23.98 16.72 -0.31
CA ASN A 225 -24.21 15.91 0.89
C ASN A 225 -23.35 14.62 0.84
N GLY A 226 -23.32 13.86 1.94
CA GLY A 226 -22.51 12.64 2.06
C GLY A 226 -22.77 11.56 1.00
N ILE A 227 -23.97 11.55 0.40
CA ILE A 227 -24.40 10.59 -0.61
C ILE A 227 -23.98 10.96 -2.04
N SER A 228 -23.58 12.22 -2.28
CA SER A 228 -23.07 12.71 -3.56
C SER A 228 -21.55 12.53 -3.72
N SER A 229 -21.12 12.39 -4.97
CA SER A 229 -19.70 12.36 -5.37
C SER A 229 -19.21 13.72 -5.87
N CYS A 230 -17.89 13.93 -5.87
CA CYS A 230 -17.23 15.08 -6.48
C CYS A 230 -16.58 14.70 -7.82
N GLN A 231 -16.46 15.64 -8.75
CA GLN A 231 -15.72 15.43 -10.00
C GLN A 231 -14.26 15.10 -9.70
N ASN A 232 -13.70 14.13 -10.44
CA ASN A 232 -12.31 13.65 -10.33
C ASN A 232 -11.92 13.03 -8.97
N GLU A 233 -12.89 12.84 -8.07
CA GLU A 233 -12.66 12.13 -6.82
C GLU A 233 -12.37 10.65 -7.09
N TRP A 234 -11.43 10.09 -6.32
CA TRP A 234 -11.11 8.67 -6.41
C TRP A 234 -12.08 7.85 -5.54
N PRO A 235 -12.56 6.69 -6.00
CA PRO A 235 -13.37 5.79 -5.19
C PRO A 235 -12.60 5.18 -4.01
N VAL A 236 -13.36 4.63 -3.06
CA VAL A 236 -12.81 4.03 -1.83
C VAL A 236 -12.73 2.52 -1.96
N SER A 237 -11.60 1.95 -1.53
CA SER A 237 -11.41 0.51 -1.36
C SER A 237 -10.76 0.18 -0.01
N TYR A 238 -10.69 -1.10 0.30
CA TYR A 238 -10.08 -1.65 1.50
C TYR A 238 -9.04 -2.70 1.11
N HIS A 239 -7.99 -2.79 1.90
CA HIS A 239 -6.90 -3.75 1.72
C HIS A 239 -6.56 -4.44 3.05
N GLY A 240 -6.45 -5.77 3.00
CA GLY A 240 -6.01 -6.60 4.11
C GLY A 240 -4.55 -6.36 4.48
N THR A 241 -4.15 -6.71 5.69
CA THR A 241 -2.75 -6.56 6.15
C THR A 241 -2.06 -7.90 6.39
N SER A 242 -2.77 -9.02 6.19
CA SER A 242 -2.30 -10.39 6.44
C SER A 242 -2.75 -11.36 5.35
N ARG A 243 -2.30 -12.63 5.47
CA ARG A 243 -2.74 -13.77 4.64
C ARG A 243 -3.96 -14.45 5.26
N HIS A 244 -4.85 -14.94 4.42
CA HIS A 244 -6.03 -15.73 4.75
C HIS A 244 -5.89 -17.13 4.16
N ASN A 245 -5.99 -18.20 4.97
CA ASN A 245 -5.84 -19.58 4.49
C ASN A 245 -4.58 -19.78 3.62
N ASN A 246 -3.46 -19.17 4.01
CA ASN A 246 -2.18 -19.09 3.29
C ASN A 246 -2.18 -18.27 1.98
N ASN A 247 -3.31 -17.69 1.59
CA ASN A 247 -3.47 -16.86 0.39
C ASN A 247 -3.56 -15.37 0.74
N THR A 248 -3.06 -14.52 -0.15
CA THR A 248 -3.27 -13.08 -0.11
C THR A 248 -4.55 -12.68 -0.84
N ILE A 249 -4.97 -11.43 -0.70
CA ILE A 249 -6.09 -10.88 -1.49
C ILE A 249 -5.80 -10.95 -3.00
N ALA A 250 -4.53 -10.87 -3.39
CA ALA A 250 -4.11 -11.00 -4.77
C ALA A 250 -4.15 -12.44 -5.27
N ASP A 251 -3.79 -13.43 -4.44
CA ASP A 251 -3.86 -14.85 -4.82
C ASP A 251 -5.30 -15.29 -5.08
N ASP A 252 -6.21 -14.95 -4.17
CA ASP A 252 -7.63 -15.27 -4.29
C ASP A 252 -8.26 -14.46 -5.43
N GLY A 253 -8.01 -13.15 -5.48
CA GLY A 253 -8.46 -12.30 -6.59
C GLY A 253 -8.01 -12.83 -7.96
N PHE A 254 -6.75 -13.27 -8.08
CA PHE A 254 -6.24 -13.88 -9.30
C PHE A 254 -6.92 -15.21 -9.63
N ASN A 255 -7.12 -16.09 -8.64
CA ASN A 255 -7.80 -17.37 -8.86
C ASN A 255 -9.19 -17.20 -9.45
N TYR A 256 -9.88 -16.11 -9.08
CA TYR A 256 -11.20 -15.75 -9.56
C TYR A 256 -11.20 -15.12 -10.97
N GLY A 257 -10.07 -14.63 -11.47
CA GLY A 257 -9.96 -14.00 -12.79
C GLY A 257 -9.61 -14.95 -13.95
N ARG A 258 -9.61 -16.28 -13.77
CA ARG A 258 -9.10 -17.20 -14.79
C ARG A 258 -10.03 -17.38 -15.99
N ASN A 259 -9.60 -16.91 -17.16
CA ASN A 259 -9.83 -17.54 -18.47
C ASN A 259 -8.48 -17.79 -19.17
N ARG A 260 -8.30 -19.00 -19.73
CA ARG A 260 -6.98 -19.56 -20.07
C ARG A 260 -6.35 -18.92 -21.33
N ASN A 261 -5.00 -18.78 -21.26
CA ASN A 261 -4.01 -18.49 -22.31
C ASN A 261 -3.59 -17.03 -22.58
N PHE A 262 -2.94 -16.31 -21.65
CA PHE A 262 -2.19 -15.08 -22.01
C PHE A 262 -1.02 -14.75 -21.06
N ASN A 263 -0.09 -13.90 -21.55
CA ASN A 263 0.96 -13.23 -20.76
C ASN A 263 0.36 -12.52 -19.54
N PHE A 264 1.00 -12.63 -18.38
CA PHE A 264 0.54 -12.02 -17.13
C PHE A 264 1.18 -10.65 -16.92
N THR A 265 0.37 -9.65 -16.54
CA THR A 265 0.87 -8.41 -15.92
C THR A 265 0.75 -8.51 -14.40
N HIS A 266 1.25 -7.53 -13.65
CA HIS A 266 1.17 -7.49 -12.19
C HIS A 266 0.24 -6.36 -11.75
N GLY A 267 -0.53 -6.54 -10.67
CA GLY A 267 -1.43 -5.52 -10.16
C GLY A 267 -1.76 -5.69 -8.68
N ILE A 268 -2.11 -4.59 -8.04
CA ILE A 268 -2.42 -4.48 -6.61
C ILE A 268 -3.90 -4.74 -6.39
N TYR A 269 -4.23 -5.71 -5.55
CA TYR A 269 -5.60 -6.15 -5.32
C TYR A 269 -6.19 -5.50 -4.07
N SER A 270 -7.34 -4.85 -4.21
CA SER A 270 -8.15 -4.31 -3.11
C SER A 270 -9.62 -4.68 -3.32
N THR A 271 -10.52 -4.22 -2.46
CA THR A 271 -11.96 -4.49 -2.60
C THR A 271 -12.80 -3.31 -2.11
N PRO A 272 -13.93 -2.98 -2.75
CA PRO A 272 -14.85 -1.98 -2.24
C PRO A 272 -15.63 -2.47 -1.00
N ASP A 273 -15.54 -3.76 -0.65
CA ASP A 273 -16.28 -4.36 0.45
C ASP A 273 -15.36 -4.71 1.62
N ILE A 274 -15.53 -4.01 2.74
CA ILE A 274 -14.70 -4.22 3.92
C ILE A 274 -14.81 -5.65 4.49
N ASN A 275 -15.92 -6.37 4.27
CA ASN A 275 -16.06 -7.75 4.73
C ASN A 275 -15.26 -8.73 3.87
N VAL A 276 -15.03 -8.40 2.60
CA VAL A 276 -14.11 -9.16 1.74
C VAL A 276 -12.67 -8.91 2.21
N ALA A 277 -12.32 -7.64 2.49
CA ALA A 277 -11.00 -7.29 3.02
C ALA A 277 -10.73 -7.90 4.41
N LEU A 278 -11.77 -8.04 5.25
CA LEU A 278 -11.69 -8.63 6.59
C LEU A 278 -11.09 -10.03 6.60
N LYS A 279 -11.30 -10.83 5.54
CA LYS A 279 -10.69 -12.17 5.40
C LYS A 279 -9.16 -12.09 5.55
N TYR A 280 -8.57 -11.00 5.07
CA TYR A 280 -7.13 -10.74 5.02
C TYR A 280 -6.66 -9.74 6.10
N ALA A 281 -7.46 -9.46 7.13
CA ALA A 281 -7.09 -8.51 8.17
C ALA A 281 -6.02 -9.09 9.12
N THR A 282 -5.04 -8.28 9.50
CA THR A 282 -4.17 -8.57 10.65
C THR A 282 -4.99 -8.51 11.93
N ARG A 283 -4.81 -9.52 12.79
CA ARG A 283 -5.43 -9.63 14.12
C ARG A 283 -4.41 -9.24 15.17
N PHE A 284 -4.82 -8.48 16.18
CA PHE A 284 -3.96 -8.09 17.30
C PHE A 284 -4.74 -8.05 18.61
N VAL A 285 -4.02 -8.17 19.73
CA VAL A 285 -4.58 -8.08 21.08
C VAL A 285 -4.19 -6.75 21.70
N HIS A 286 -5.16 -6.07 22.30
CA HIS A 286 -4.90 -4.86 23.07
C HIS A 286 -5.81 -4.83 24.29
N GLU A 287 -5.23 -4.64 25.47
CA GLU A 287 -5.97 -4.60 26.75
C GLU A 287 -6.93 -5.80 26.94
N GLY A 288 -6.47 -7.00 26.61
CA GLY A 288 -7.26 -8.25 26.73
C GLY A 288 -8.38 -8.42 25.71
N ASN A 289 -8.51 -7.50 24.74
CA ASN A 289 -9.51 -7.57 23.69
C ASN A 289 -8.87 -7.89 22.33
N ASN A 290 -9.59 -8.64 21.50
CA ASN A 290 -9.17 -8.95 20.14
C ASN A 290 -9.64 -7.88 19.16
N TYR A 291 -8.77 -7.52 18.23
CA TYR A 291 -9.03 -6.54 17.20
C TYR A 291 -8.55 -7.03 15.84
N VAL A 292 -9.10 -6.42 14.79
CA VAL A 292 -8.62 -6.51 13.41
C VAL A 292 -8.33 -5.11 12.87
N VAL A 293 -7.35 -5.02 11.98
CA VAL A 293 -6.95 -3.77 11.31
C VAL A 293 -6.91 -3.93 9.79
N LEU A 294 -7.38 -2.93 9.08
CA LEU A 294 -7.39 -2.83 7.61
C LEU A 294 -6.94 -1.43 7.16
N PHE A 295 -6.33 -1.35 5.98
CA PHE A 295 -6.11 -0.08 5.31
C PHE A 295 -7.34 0.33 4.50
N GLN A 296 -7.70 1.60 4.60
CA GLN A 296 -8.69 2.24 3.75
C GLN A 296 -7.99 3.13 2.73
N ASN A 297 -8.34 2.91 1.47
CA ASN A 297 -7.63 3.45 0.32
C ASN A 297 -8.54 4.27 -0.58
N ARG A 298 -7.93 5.17 -1.34
CA ARG A 298 -8.48 5.77 -2.56
C ARG A 298 -7.77 5.13 -3.74
N VAL A 299 -8.52 4.70 -4.75
CA VAL A 299 -7.94 4.07 -5.95
C VAL A 299 -8.18 4.89 -7.20
N ASN A 300 -7.22 4.94 -8.12
CA ASN A 300 -7.38 5.67 -9.37
C ASN A 300 -8.42 4.97 -10.27
N PRO A 301 -9.55 5.60 -10.61
CA PRO A 301 -10.60 4.94 -11.39
C PRO A 301 -10.25 4.77 -12.88
N ILE A 302 -9.25 5.49 -13.41
CA ILE A 302 -8.94 5.50 -14.85
C ILE A 302 -8.39 4.15 -15.32
N ASN A 303 -7.54 3.51 -14.52
CA ASN A 303 -6.87 2.25 -14.85
C ASN A 303 -7.36 1.07 -14.01
N LEU A 304 -8.49 1.23 -13.33
CA LEU A 304 -9.02 0.26 -12.38
C LEU A 304 -9.69 -0.90 -13.12
N GLN A 305 -9.13 -2.10 -13.00
CA GLN A 305 -9.80 -3.33 -13.42
C GLN A 305 -10.63 -3.88 -12.26
N ARG A 306 -11.76 -4.52 -12.58
CA ARG A 306 -12.69 -5.07 -11.59
C ARG A 306 -12.95 -6.53 -11.90
N ILE A 307 -13.02 -7.33 -10.84
CA ILE A 307 -13.56 -8.70 -10.83
C ILE A 307 -14.85 -8.60 -10.01
N THR A 308 -15.98 -8.78 -10.68
CA THR A 308 -17.30 -8.73 -10.07
C THR A 308 -17.51 -9.90 -9.10
N ASN A 309 -18.52 -9.78 -8.23
CA ASN A 309 -18.92 -10.88 -7.36
C ASN A 309 -19.37 -12.13 -8.13
N GLU A 310 -19.90 -11.97 -9.35
CA GLU A 310 -20.27 -13.08 -10.21
C GLU A 310 -19.03 -13.79 -10.77
N GLU A 311 -18.07 -13.04 -11.31
CA GLU A 311 -16.80 -13.58 -11.82
C GLU A 311 -16.00 -14.29 -10.72
N SER A 312 -16.11 -13.85 -9.46
CA SER A 312 -15.49 -14.53 -8.31
C SER A 312 -16.27 -15.72 -7.76
N GLY A 313 -17.37 -16.13 -8.40
CA GLY A 313 -18.19 -17.24 -7.92
C GLY A 313 -18.84 -16.96 -6.57
N GLY A 314 -19.18 -15.70 -6.30
CA GLY A 314 -19.83 -15.25 -5.06
C GLY A 314 -18.88 -14.91 -3.91
N ASN A 315 -17.57 -14.79 -4.16
CA ASN A 315 -16.56 -14.58 -3.11
C ASN A 315 -16.31 -13.10 -2.75
N GLY A 316 -16.98 -12.18 -3.44
CA GLY A 316 -16.81 -10.73 -3.31
C GLY A 316 -16.33 -10.06 -4.58
N GLU A 317 -16.41 -8.74 -4.62
CA GLU A 317 -15.82 -7.93 -5.69
C GLU A 317 -14.35 -7.60 -5.37
N TYR A 318 -13.47 -7.70 -6.36
CA TYR A 318 -12.05 -7.35 -6.26
C TYR A 318 -11.69 -6.27 -7.28
N TRP A 319 -10.82 -5.36 -6.87
CA TRP A 319 -10.35 -4.23 -7.66
C TRP A 319 -8.85 -4.35 -7.85
N ILE A 320 -8.39 -4.15 -9.08
CA ILE A 320 -7.00 -4.33 -9.49
C ILE A 320 -6.48 -2.99 -9.99
N SER A 321 -5.53 -2.43 -9.26
CA SER A 321 -4.77 -1.23 -9.66
C SER A 321 -3.46 -1.65 -10.32
N ARG A 322 -3.05 -0.97 -11.39
CA ARG A 322 -1.85 -1.35 -12.16
C ARG A 322 -0.55 -1.19 -11.37
N ASN A 323 -0.46 -0.22 -10.48
CA ASN A 323 0.74 0.05 -9.68
C ASN A 323 0.40 0.77 -8.36
N GLY A 324 1.41 0.93 -7.50
CA GLY A 324 1.26 1.55 -6.16
C GLY A 324 0.81 3.01 -6.17
N GLY A 325 1.06 3.76 -7.25
CA GLY A 325 0.60 5.14 -7.39
C GLY A 325 -0.90 5.28 -7.58
N ASP A 326 -1.54 4.21 -8.06
CA ASP A 326 -2.99 4.11 -8.24
C ASP A 326 -3.74 3.66 -6.97
N VAL A 327 -3.03 3.51 -5.83
CA VAL A 327 -3.61 3.16 -4.52
C VAL A 327 -3.01 4.05 -3.42
N ARG A 328 -3.85 4.89 -2.81
CA ARG A 328 -3.44 5.86 -1.79
C ARG A 328 -4.16 5.57 -0.48
N SER A 329 -3.45 5.20 0.58
CA SER A 329 -4.08 5.07 1.89
C SER A 329 -4.46 6.44 2.44
N TYR A 330 -5.63 6.52 3.06
CA TYR A 330 -6.10 7.75 3.71
C TYR A 330 -6.79 7.50 5.06
N GLY A 331 -6.93 6.23 5.44
CA GLY A 331 -7.48 5.87 6.74
C GLY A 331 -7.07 4.47 7.15
N ILE A 332 -7.18 4.21 8.44
CA ILE A 332 -6.97 2.91 9.06
C ILE A 332 -8.27 2.52 9.77
N CYS A 333 -8.83 1.37 9.40
CA CYS A 333 -10.05 0.84 9.99
C CYS A 333 -9.69 -0.21 11.04
N ILE A 334 -10.16 -0.03 12.27
CA ILE A 334 -9.95 -0.95 13.39
C ILE A 334 -11.30 -1.39 13.92
N LYS A 335 -11.47 -2.69 14.13
CA LYS A 335 -12.70 -3.26 14.70
C LYS A 335 -12.37 -4.24 15.82
N LYS A 336 -13.08 -4.10 16.93
CA LYS A 336 -13.09 -5.09 18.01
C LYS A 336 -13.91 -6.30 17.56
N ILE A 337 -13.41 -7.51 17.80
CA ILE A 337 -14.01 -8.78 17.34
C ILE A 337 -14.31 -9.73 18.48
#